data_AF-A0A2R6KPW2-F1
#
_entry.id   AF-A0A2R6KPW2-F1
#
_cell.length_a   1.000
_cell.length_b   1.000
_cell.length_c   1.000
_cell.angle_alpha   90.00
_cell.angle_beta   90.00
_cell.angle_gamma   90.00
#
_symmetry.space_group_name_H-M   'P 1'
#
loop_
_entity.id
_entity.type
_entity.pdbx_description
1 polymer ?
#
loop_
_entity_poly.entity_id
_entity_poly.type
_entity_poly.pdbx_seq_one_letter_code
_entity_poly.pdbx_strand_id
1 'polypeptide(L)' 'MSSLQRLSSKTAKLVYLYLTERGAATADELAVALDEQLLTLLPVLATLEERGLVTTTDGAYVPA' A
#
# COMPACT_ATOMS: atom_id res chain seq x y z
N MET A 1 -7.42 14.02 3.01
CA MET A 1 -7.72 13.49 1.66
C MET A 1 -6.87 14.08 0.52
N SER A 2 -5.96 15.04 0.76
CA SER A 2 -5.18 15.71 -0.30
C SER A 2 -3.96 14.93 -0.82
N SER A 3 -3.47 13.93 -0.08
CA SER A 3 -2.25 13.18 -0.43
C SER A 3 -2.47 12.11 -1.50
N LEU A 4 -3.65 11.48 -1.54
CA LEU A 4 -4.04 10.48 -2.54
C LEU A 4 -4.15 11.04 -3.97
N GLN A 5 -4.50 12.33 -4.11
CA GLN A 5 -4.55 13.01 -5.41
C GLN A 5 -3.17 13.09 -6.08
N ARG A 6 -2.08 13.03 -5.29
CA ARG A 6 -0.70 13.00 -5.78
C ARG A 6 -0.18 11.60 -6.12
N LEU A 7 -0.97 10.55 -5.88
CA LEU A 7 -0.67 9.21 -6.39
C LEU A 7 -1.20 9.15 -7.83
N SER A 8 -0.30 9.13 -8.81
CA SER A 8 -0.68 8.95 -10.22
C SER A 8 -1.02 7.48 -10.54
N SER A 9 -0.46 6.54 -9.78
CA SER A 9 -0.68 5.10 -9.95
C SER A 9 -2.04 4.66 -9.40
N LYS A 10 -2.82 3.95 -10.22
CA LYS A 10 -4.07 3.29 -9.81
C LYS A 10 -3.80 2.23 -8.74
N THR A 11 -2.72 1.46 -8.88
CA THR A 11 -2.30 0.42 -7.93
C THR A 11 -2.00 1.02 -6.55
N ALA A 12 -1.30 2.15 -6.49
CA ALA A 12 -1.00 2.82 -5.21
C ALA A 12 -2.26 3.24 -4.44
N LYS A 13 -3.30 3.70 -5.15
CA LYS A 13 -4.59 4.04 -4.54
C LYS A 13 -5.31 2.82 -4.00
N LEU A 14 -5.30 1.71 -4.75
CA LEU A 14 -5.94 0.46 -4.34
C LEU A 14 -5.24 -0.17 -3.13
N VAL A 15 -3.90 -0.18 -3.11
CA VAL A 15 -3.11 -0.65 -1.96
C VAL A 15 -3.44 0.17 -0.72
N TYR A 16 -3.39 1.50 -0.81
CA TYR A 16 -3.69 2.36 0.32
C TYR A 16 -5.13 2.21 0.81
N LEU A 17 -6.11 2.11 -0.10
CA LEU A 17 -7.51 1.88 0.26
C LEU A 17 -7.67 0.53 0.97
N TYR A 18 -7.09 -0.54 0.45
CA TYR A 18 -7.16 -1.86 1.06
C TYR A 18 -6.60 -1.85 2.49
N LEU A 19 -5.44 -1.22 2.69
CA LEU A 19 -4.83 -1.08 4.02
C LEU A 19 -5.71 -0.23 4.96
N THR A 20 -6.37 0.81 4.44
CA THR A 20 -7.28 1.66 5.23
C THR A 20 -8.50 0.89 5.71
N GLU A 21 -9.07 0.03 4.87
CA GLU A 21 -10.26 -0.77 5.20
C GLU A 21 -9.92 -1.96 6.11
N ARG A 22 -8.74 -2.56 5.97
CA ARG A 22 -8.34 -3.78 6.69
C ARG A 22 -7.45 -3.53 7.92
N GLY A 23 -6.80 -2.37 8.00
CA GLY A 23 -5.92 -1.95 9.09
C GLY A 23 -4.46 -2.42 8.93
N ALA A 24 -4.23 -3.65 8.47
CA ALA A 24 -2.88 -4.18 8.24
C ALA A 24 -2.88 -5.24 7.12
N ALA A 25 -1.79 -5.33 6.37
CA ALA A 25 -1.53 -6.45 5.47
C ALA A 25 -0.04 -6.60 5.13
N THR A 26 0.40 -7.83 4.88
CA THR A 26 1.73 -8.09 4.30
C THR A 26 1.73 -7.85 2.79
N ALA A 27 2.92 -7.77 2.18
CA ALA A 27 3.05 -7.66 0.72
C ALA A 27 2.44 -8.88 -0.01
N ASP A 28 2.56 -10.08 0.56
CA ASP A 28 1.98 -11.31 0.00
C ASP A 28 0.45 -11.29 0.07
N GLU A 29 -0.12 -10.84 1.18
CA GLU A 29 -1.57 -10.69 1.32
C GLU A 29 -2.13 -9.66 0.33
N LEU A 30 -1.40 -8.56 0.11
CA LEU A 30 -1.76 -7.55 -0.91
C LEU A 30 -1.68 -8.12 -2.32
N ALA A 31 -0.66 -8.93 -2.63
CA ALA A 31 -0.51 -9.57 -3.93
C ALA A 31 -1.70 -10.48 -4.25
N VAL A 32 -2.11 -11.29 -3.28
CA VAL A 32 -3.27 -12.18 -3.42
C VAL A 32 -4.58 -11.39 -3.51
N ALA A 33 -4.78 -10.40 -2.63
CA ALA A 33 -6.05 -9.67 -2.55
C ALA A 33 -6.28 -8.74 -3.75
N LEU A 34 -5.21 -8.18 -4.33
CA LEU A 34 -5.28 -7.23 -5.44
C LEU A 34 -4.99 -7.85 -6.80
N ASP A 35 -4.73 -9.16 -6.85
CA ASP A 35 -4.28 -9.88 -8.04
C ASP A 35 -3.11 -9.16 -8.74
N GLU A 36 -2.09 -8.83 -7.95
CA GLU A 36 -0.96 -8.00 -8.38
C GLU A 36 0.37 -8.66 -8.02
N GLN A 37 1.39 -8.43 -8.86
CA GLN A 37 2.70 -9.04 -8.65
C GLN A 37 3.49 -8.29 -7.57
N LEU A 38 4.26 -9.01 -6.76
CA LEU A 38 5.17 -8.41 -5.77
C LEU A 38 6.15 -7.41 -6.40
N LEU A 39 6.59 -7.68 -7.64
CA LEU A 39 7.50 -6.79 -8.37
C LEU A 39 6.86 -5.43 -8.68
N THR A 40 5.53 -5.38 -8.81
CA THR A 40 4.76 -4.13 -8.93
C THR A 40 4.46 -3.53 -7.55
N LEU A 41 4.11 -4.36 -6.56
CA LEU A 41 3.69 -3.91 -5.24
C LEU A 41 4.82 -3.33 -4.39
N LEU A 42 6.00 -3.95 -4.39
CA LEU A 42 7.10 -3.52 -3.53
C LEU A 42 7.55 -2.07 -3.81
N PRO A 43 7.73 -1.63 -5.07
CA PRO A 43 8.01 -0.21 -5.35
C PRO A 43 6.86 0.74 -4.97
N VAL A 44 5.62 0.28 -5.11
CA VAL A 44 4.44 1.04 -4.70
C VAL A 44 4.42 1.23 -3.18
N LEU A 45 4.65 0.16 -2.41
CA LEU A 45 4.70 0.19 -0.96
C LEU A 45 5.84 1.07 -0.44
N ALA A 46 7.03 0.97 -1.05
CA ALA A 46 8.14 1.87 -0.77
C ALA A 46 7.76 3.34 -1.02
N THR A 47 7.10 3.64 -2.14
CA THR A 47 6.62 5.00 -2.45
C THR A 47 5.60 5.49 -1.42
N LEU A 48 4.71 4.63 -0.93
CA LEU A 48 3.71 4.99 0.07
C LEU A 48 4.37 5.25 1.43
N GLU A 49 5.36 4.45 1.81
CA GLU A 49 6.13 4.60 3.06
C GLU A 49 6.99 5.86 3.04
N GLU A 50 7.72 6.13 1.94
CA GLU A 50 8.49 7.37 1.73
C GLU A 50 7.61 8.63 1.82
N ARG A 51 6.33 8.51 1.41
CA ARG A 51 5.36 9.61 1.49
C ARG A 51 4.65 9.70 2.84
N GLY A 52 4.98 8.82 3.79
CA GLY A 52 4.38 8.76 5.12
C GLY A 52 2.89 8.41 5.07
N LEU A 53 2.45 7.62 4.09
CA LEU A 53 1.06 7.16 3.97
C LEU A 53 0.86 5.80 4.63
N VAL A 54 1.91 4.99 4.70
CA VAL A 54 1.91 3.72 5.40
C VAL A 54 3.18 3.62 6.23
N THR A 55 3.18 2.74 7.22
CA THR A 55 4.38 2.35 7.96
C THR A 55 4.44 0.83 8.06
N THR A 56 5.65 0.29 8.25
CA THR A 56 5.86 -1.14 8.43
C THR A 56 5.93 -1.47 9.92
N THR A 57 5.09 -2.38 10.40
CA THR A 57 5.08 -2.89 11.78
C THR A 57 4.93 -4.41 11.75
N ASP A 58 5.84 -5.13 12.41
CA ASP A 58 5.84 -6.60 12.48
C ASP A 58 5.74 -7.30 11.10
N GLY A 59 6.36 -6.71 10.07
CA GLY A 59 6.34 -7.25 8.70
C GLY A 59 5.05 -6.99 7.91
N ALA A 60 4.10 -6.26 8.49
CA ALA A 60 2.88 -5.80 7.82
C ALA A 60 2.94 -4.29 7.56
N TYR A 61 2.29 -3.86 6.48
CA TYR A 61 2.04 -2.46 6.21
C TYR A 61 0.75 -2.03 6.90
N VAL A 62 0.78 -0.90 7.58
CA VAL A 62 -0.38 -0.28 8.24
C VAL A 62 -0.53 1.17 7.76
N PRO A 63 -1.76 1.70 7.61
CA PRO A 63 -1.97 3.12 7.32
C PRO A 63 -1.34 4.00 8.41
N ALA A 64 -0.70 5.09 7.99
CA ALA A 64 -0.15 6.12 8.88
C ALA A 64 -1.23 7.08 9.40
#